data_AF-A0A6M7VXU4-F1
#
_entry.id   AF-A0A6M7VXU4-F1
#
_cell.length_a   1.000
_cell.length_b   1.000
_cell.length_c   1.000
_cell.angle_alpha   90.00
_cell.angle_beta   90.00
_cell.angle_gamma   90.00
#
_symmetry.space_group_name_H-M   'P 1'
#
loop_
_entity.id
_entity.type
_entity.pdbx_description
1 polymer ?
#
loop_
_entity_poly.entity_id
_entity_poly.type
_entity_poly.pdbx_seq_one_letter_code
_entity_poly.pdbx_strand_id
1 'polypeptide(L)'
;MNGVVRQAMNVRSIVFTAAALLVAIIAARADDGAIISRWYAALLVADRTELADLLADDVRIKLDDLGIVQSKEEFIASLDEWKGAVAGAAIRHRIEKNEGGVTTVIACYDFPNNDMLMQETFAVTDNRISASSQAAIAENCEGY
;
A
#
# COMPACT_ATOMS: atom_id res chain seq x y z
N MET A 1 15.84 60.42 23.30
CA MET A 1 14.65 59.58 23.57
C MET A 1 14.62 58.50 22.51
N ASN A 2 15.06 57.28 22.82
CA ASN A 2 15.18 56.17 21.88
C ASN A 2 13.95 55.25 22.01
N GLY A 3 13.18 55.10 20.94
CA GLY A 3 12.14 54.09 20.83
C GLY A 3 12.52 53.05 19.77
N VAL A 4 13.13 51.94 20.20
CA VAL A 4 13.32 50.76 19.34
C VAL A 4 11.99 50.02 19.27
N VAL A 5 11.32 50.08 18.13
CA VAL A 5 10.17 49.23 17.82
C VAL A 5 10.69 47.80 17.67
N ARG A 6 10.46 46.94 18.67
CA ARG A 6 10.64 45.50 18.55
C ARG A 6 9.57 44.97 17.60
N GLN A 7 9.94 44.67 16.36
CA GLN A 7 9.17 43.73 15.54
C GLN A 7 9.19 42.38 16.26
N ALA A 8 8.10 42.05 16.93
CA ALA A 8 7.82 40.68 17.32
C ALA A 8 7.56 39.90 16.03
N MET A 9 8.63 39.35 15.45
CA MET A 9 8.55 38.39 14.37
C MET A 9 7.53 37.32 14.77
N ASN A 10 6.63 37.03 13.83
CA ASN A 10 5.46 36.17 13.95
C ASN A 10 5.88 34.68 14.02
N VAL A 11 6.78 34.35 14.95
CA VAL A 11 7.37 33.00 15.14
C VAL A 11 6.29 32.01 15.56
N ARG A 12 5.26 32.47 16.29
CA ARG A 12 4.14 31.64 16.74
C ARG A 12 3.37 31.03 15.56
N SER A 13 3.11 31.82 14.51
CA SER A 13 2.33 31.37 13.35
C SER A 13 3.07 30.30 12.52
N ILE A 14 4.41 30.38 12.43
CA ILE A 14 5.22 29.41 11.66
C ILE A 14 5.26 28.04 12.36
N VAL A 15 5.31 28.02 13.70
CA VAL A 15 5.33 26.76 14.47
C VAL A 15 4.00 26.00 14.34
N PHE A 16 2.86 26.69 14.27
CA PHE A 16 1.56 26.03 14.11
C PHE A 16 1.36 25.40 12.72
N THR A 17 1.82 26.05 11.64
CA THR A 17 1.70 25.48 10.28
C THR A 17 2.56 24.22 10.11
N ALA A 18 3.77 24.21 10.68
CA ALA A 18 4.67 23.07 10.60
C ALA A 18 4.12 21.84 11.36
N ALA A 19 3.52 22.05 12.53
CA ALA A 19 2.91 20.96 13.30
C ALA A 19 1.69 20.35 12.57
N ALA A 20 0.83 21.18 11.96
CA ALA A 20 -0.31 20.69 11.20
C ALA A 20 0.09 19.86 9.97
N LEU A 21 1.15 20.26 9.26
CA LEU A 21 1.65 19.54 8.09
C LEU A 21 2.21 18.16 8.48
N LEU A 22 2.95 18.07 9.60
CA LEU A 22 3.47 16.80 10.11
C LEU A 22 2.34 15.82 10.47
N VAL A 23 1.25 16.32 11.08
CA VAL A 23 0.08 15.49 11.40
C VAL A 23 -0.62 14.98 10.14
N ALA A 24 -0.77 15.83 9.12
CA ALA A 24 -1.41 15.43 7.85
C ALA A 24 -0.63 14.31 7.13
N ILE A 25 0.71 14.38 7.14
CA ILE A 25 1.55 13.34 6.53
C ILE A 25 1.44 12.01 7.30
N ILE A 26 1.39 12.06 8.63
CA ILE A 26 1.22 10.84 9.46
C ILE A 26 -0.16 10.22 9.23
N ALA A 27 -1.21 11.04 9.13
CA ALA A 27 -2.56 10.56 8.88
C ALA A 27 -2.68 9.86 7.52
N ALA A 28 -2.13 10.44 6.45
CA ALA A 28 -2.11 9.83 5.13
C ALA A 28 -1.41 8.45 5.13
N ARG A 29 -0.28 8.33 5.85
CA ARG A 29 0.43 7.04 5.99
C ARG A 29 -0.37 5.97 6.72
N ALA A 30 -1.11 6.35 7.76
CA ALA A 30 -1.97 5.43 8.49
C ALA A 30 -3.12 4.93 7.61
N ASP A 31 -3.62 5.78 6.72
CA ASP A 31 -4.68 5.46 5.76
C ASP A 31 -4.19 4.45 4.71
N ASP A 32 -3.01 4.70 4.11
CA ASP A 32 -2.37 3.77 3.16
C ASP A 32 -2.22 2.37 3.77
N GLY A 33 -1.76 2.30 5.03
CA GLY A 33 -1.61 1.02 5.72
C GLY A 33 -2.93 0.28 5.99
N ALA A 34 -4.01 1.02 6.24
CA ALA A 34 -5.34 0.44 6.38
C ALA A 34 -5.87 -0.10 5.05
N ILE A 35 -5.69 0.64 3.95
CA ILE A 35 -6.06 0.21 2.59
C ILE A 35 -5.29 -1.04 2.19
N ILE A 36 -3.98 -1.07 2.41
CA ILE A 36 -3.13 -2.24 2.11
C ILE A 36 -3.53 -3.44 2.97
N SER A 37 -3.89 -3.22 4.24
CA SER A 37 -4.36 -4.31 5.09
C SER A 37 -5.70 -4.89 4.62
N ARG A 38 -6.61 -4.03 4.14
CA ARG A 38 -7.87 -4.48 3.49
C ARG A 38 -7.59 -5.24 2.20
N TRP A 39 -6.62 -4.79 1.39
CA TRP A 39 -6.17 -5.48 0.18
C TRP A 39 -5.79 -6.93 0.46
N TYR A 40 -4.88 -7.19 1.41
CA TYR A 40 -4.48 -8.56 1.73
C TYR A 40 -5.59 -9.39 2.35
N ALA A 41 -6.43 -8.80 3.22
CA ALA A 41 -7.57 -9.49 3.80
C ALA A 41 -8.57 -9.94 2.71
N ALA A 42 -8.83 -9.08 1.73
CA ALA A 42 -9.71 -9.39 0.61
C ALA A 42 -9.09 -10.41 -0.35
N LEU A 43 -7.78 -10.28 -0.64
CA LEU A 43 -7.03 -11.19 -1.51
C LEU A 43 -7.02 -12.62 -0.95
N LEU A 44 -6.87 -12.78 0.36
CA LEU A 44 -6.81 -14.07 1.04
C LEU A 44 -8.09 -14.90 0.85
N VAL A 45 -9.24 -14.25 0.69
CA VAL A 45 -10.54 -14.91 0.51
C VAL A 45 -11.12 -14.71 -0.90
N ALA A 46 -10.33 -14.13 -1.80
CA ALA A 46 -10.75 -13.73 -3.14
C ALA A 46 -12.06 -12.92 -3.16
N ASP A 47 -12.19 -11.94 -2.25
CA ASP A 47 -13.36 -11.06 -2.19
C ASP A 47 -13.35 -10.09 -3.38
N ARG A 48 -14.03 -10.50 -4.44
CA ARG A 48 -14.15 -9.75 -5.69
C ARG A 48 -14.73 -8.34 -5.49
N THR A 49 -15.67 -8.19 -4.57
CA THR A 49 -16.37 -6.90 -4.38
C THR A 49 -15.45 -5.92 -3.67
N GLU A 50 -14.86 -6.36 -2.55
CA GLU A 50 -13.94 -5.54 -1.78
C GLU A 50 -12.69 -5.17 -2.60
N LEU A 51 -12.13 -6.12 -3.36
CA LEU A 51 -11.00 -5.85 -4.26
C LEU A 51 -11.39 -4.84 -5.35
N ALA A 52 -12.58 -4.95 -5.94
CA ALA A 52 -13.05 -3.98 -6.93
C ALA A 52 -13.24 -2.58 -6.34
N ASP A 53 -13.69 -2.46 -5.10
CA ASP A 53 -13.89 -1.18 -4.41
C ASP A 53 -12.57 -0.52 -3.98
N LEU A 54 -11.57 -1.33 -3.64
CA LEU A 54 -10.22 -0.87 -3.28
C LEU A 54 -9.42 -0.36 -4.49
N LEU A 55 -9.70 -0.83 -5.68
CA LEU A 55 -8.96 -0.50 -6.90
C LEU A 55 -9.53 0.75 -7.59
N ALA A 56 -8.65 1.68 -7.99
CA ALA A 56 -9.00 2.76 -8.91
C ALA A 56 -9.41 2.17 -10.28
N ASP A 57 -10.27 2.87 -11.02
CA ASP A 57 -10.81 2.34 -12.27
C ASP A 57 -9.75 2.21 -13.37
N ASP A 58 -8.71 3.05 -13.35
CA ASP A 58 -7.57 3.02 -14.26
C ASP A 58 -6.31 2.37 -13.65
N VAL A 59 -6.48 1.59 -12.58
CA VAL A 59 -5.35 0.95 -11.88
C VAL A 59 -4.50 0.12 -12.83
N ARG A 60 -3.18 0.16 -12.60
CA ARG A 60 -2.22 -0.74 -13.24
C ARG A 60 -1.61 -1.68 -12.21
N ILE A 61 -1.84 -2.97 -12.40
CA ILE A 61 -1.32 -4.04 -11.55
C ILE A 61 -0.22 -4.76 -12.32
N LYS A 62 1.00 -4.77 -11.78
CA LYS A 62 2.17 -5.39 -12.42
C LYS A 62 2.60 -6.65 -11.67
N LEU A 63 2.78 -7.73 -12.42
CA LEU A 63 3.42 -8.95 -11.95
C LEU A 63 4.81 -8.97 -12.58
N ASP A 64 5.79 -8.37 -11.90
CA ASP A 64 7.09 -8.05 -12.51
C ASP A 64 7.82 -9.32 -12.96
N ASP A 65 7.75 -10.40 -12.16
CA ASP A 65 8.38 -11.69 -12.48
C ASP A 65 7.80 -12.35 -13.74
N LEU A 66 6.55 -12.05 -14.07
CA LEU A 66 5.85 -12.59 -15.22
C LEU A 66 5.87 -11.64 -16.43
N GLY A 67 6.36 -10.41 -16.25
CA GLY A 67 6.29 -9.36 -17.28
C GLY A 67 4.86 -8.98 -17.66
N ILE A 68 3.90 -9.21 -16.76
CA ILE A 68 2.47 -8.99 -17.00
C ILE A 68 2.05 -7.65 -16.39
N VAL A 69 1.24 -6.90 -17.14
CA VAL A 69 0.54 -5.70 -16.65
C VAL A 69 -0.95 -5.89 -16.92
N GLN A 70 -1.77 -5.77 -15.88
CA GLN A 70 -3.20 -5.97 -15.93
C GLN A 70 -3.96 -4.70 -15.55
N SER A 71 -5.10 -4.51 -16.21
CA SER A 71 -6.17 -3.61 -15.81
C SER A 71 -6.95 -4.14 -14.60
N LYS A 72 -7.84 -3.30 -14.05
CA LYS A 72 -8.79 -3.69 -13.00
C LYS A 72 -9.61 -4.91 -13.42
N GLU A 73 -10.19 -4.88 -14.63
CA GLU A 73 -11.08 -5.93 -15.11
C GLU A 73 -10.35 -7.25 -15.28
N GLU A 74 -9.13 -7.23 -15.82
CA GLU A 74 -8.31 -8.43 -16.01
C GLU A 74 -7.90 -9.05 -14.67
N PHE A 75 -7.47 -8.22 -13.71
CA PHE A 75 -7.16 -8.69 -12.36
C PHE A 75 -8.39 -9.30 -11.69
N ILE A 76 -9.52 -8.61 -11.72
CA ILE A 76 -10.78 -9.06 -11.11
C ILE A 76 -11.29 -10.36 -11.78
N ALA A 77 -11.08 -10.54 -13.08
CA ALA A 77 -11.38 -11.78 -13.78
C ALA A 77 -10.46 -12.94 -13.36
N SER A 78 -9.18 -12.66 -13.05
CA SER A 78 -8.21 -13.67 -12.58
C SER A 78 -8.53 -14.23 -11.19
N LEU A 79 -9.41 -13.57 -10.43
CA LEU A 79 -9.73 -13.98 -9.05
C LEU A 79 -10.42 -15.35 -8.96
N ASP A 80 -11.08 -15.80 -10.03
CA ASP A 80 -11.70 -17.13 -10.06
C ASP A 80 -10.63 -18.23 -10.03
N GLU A 81 -9.52 -18.04 -10.73
CA GLU A 81 -8.36 -18.94 -10.70
C GLU A 81 -7.62 -18.82 -9.37
N TRP A 82 -7.40 -17.59 -8.91
CA TRP A 82 -6.74 -17.29 -7.64
C TRP A 82 -7.42 -17.95 -6.44
N LYS A 83 -8.75 -17.96 -6.40
CA LYS A 83 -9.54 -18.53 -5.28
C LYS A 83 -9.17 -19.98 -4.97
N GLY A 84 -8.84 -20.78 -5.98
CA GLY A 84 -8.37 -22.15 -5.78
C GLY A 84 -6.99 -22.22 -5.13
N ALA A 85 -6.09 -21.30 -5.52
CA ALA A 85 -4.72 -21.26 -5.04
C ALA A 85 -4.63 -20.81 -3.57
N VAL A 86 -5.44 -19.83 -3.14
CA VAL A 86 -5.42 -19.32 -1.75
C VAL A 86 -6.17 -20.17 -0.73
N ALA A 87 -6.81 -21.25 -1.16
CA ALA A 87 -7.56 -22.12 -0.25
C ALA A 87 -6.62 -22.71 0.83
N GLY A 88 -6.81 -22.28 2.07
CA GLY A 88 -5.97 -22.70 3.21
C GLY A 88 -4.63 -21.98 3.30
N ALA A 89 -4.40 -20.93 2.51
CA ALA A 89 -3.22 -20.10 2.62
C ALA A 89 -3.31 -19.13 3.81
N ALA A 90 -2.18 -18.53 4.16
CA ALA A 90 -2.08 -17.33 4.97
C ALA A 90 -1.25 -16.28 4.22
N ILE A 91 -1.63 -15.00 4.36
CA ILE A 91 -0.83 -13.90 3.83
C ILE A 91 -0.46 -13.00 5.00
N ARG A 92 0.84 -12.85 5.25
CA ARG A 92 1.38 -11.93 6.25
C ARG A 92 2.08 -10.79 5.54
N HIS A 93 1.79 -9.56 5.91
CA HIS A 93 2.40 -8.38 5.30
C HIS A 93 2.93 -7.37 6.33
N ARG A 94 3.98 -6.65 5.95
CA ARG A 94 4.49 -5.48 6.69
C ARG A 94 4.89 -4.38 5.74
N ILE A 95 4.62 -3.15 6.14
CA ILE A 95 5.14 -1.98 5.42
C ILE A 95 6.63 -1.87 5.71
N GLU A 96 7.44 -1.89 4.67
CA GLU A 96 8.89 -1.66 4.77
C GLU A 96 9.20 -0.16 4.77
N LYS A 97 8.61 0.58 3.82
CA LYS A 97 8.79 2.01 3.68
C LYS A 97 7.62 2.65 2.96
N ASN A 98 7.44 3.95 3.18
CA ASN A 98 6.52 4.80 2.42
C ASN A 98 7.27 6.06 2.02
N GLU A 99 7.47 6.25 0.72
CA GLU A 99 8.25 7.34 0.16
C GLU A 99 7.69 7.74 -1.21
N GLY A 100 7.65 9.04 -1.50
CA GLY A 100 7.24 9.52 -2.82
C GLY A 100 5.80 9.16 -3.22
N GLY A 101 4.90 8.93 -2.26
CA GLY A 101 3.52 8.50 -2.53
C GLY A 101 3.39 7.01 -2.87
N VAL A 102 4.45 6.23 -2.65
CA VAL A 102 4.47 4.78 -2.86
C VAL A 102 4.81 4.09 -1.54
N THR A 103 3.98 3.11 -1.17
CA THR A 103 4.23 2.21 -0.06
C THR A 103 4.88 0.94 -0.57
N THR A 104 6.05 0.59 -0.04
CA THR A 104 6.69 -0.71 -0.26
C THR A 104 6.34 -1.65 0.88
N VAL A 105 5.93 -2.86 0.53
CA VAL A 105 5.46 -3.89 1.44
C VAL A 105 6.28 -5.16 1.22
N ILE A 106 6.62 -5.84 2.30
CA ILE A 106 7.08 -7.22 2.25
C ILE A 106 5.89 -8.11 2.59
N ALA A 107 5.56 -9.05 1.73
CA ALA A 107 4.45 -9.98 1.89
C ALA A 107 4.96 -11.43 1.82
N CYS A 108 4.67 -12.21 2.86
CA CYS A 108 4.82 -13.65 2.86
C CYS A 108 3.49 -14.27 2.44
N TYR A 109 3.48 -14.95 1.30
CA TYR A 109 2.40 -15.81 0.87
C TYR A 109 2.72 -17.24 1.30
N ASP A 110 2.02 -17.73 2.31
CA ASP A 110 2.21 -19.06 2.89
C ASP A 110 1.07 -19.96 2.42
N PHE A 111 1.28 -20.67 1.31
CA PHE A 111 0.32 -21.63 0.77
C PHE A 111 0.54 -23.02 1.39
N PRO A 112 -0.46 -23.91 1.39
CA PRO A 112 -0.33 -25.23 2.02
C PRO A 112 0.84 -26.09 1.55
N ASN A 113 1.30 -25.90 0.31
CA ASN A 113 2.34 -26.72 -0.32
C ASN A 113 3.65 -25.98 -0.58
N ASN A 114 3.67 -24.65 -0.46
CA ASN A 114 4.83 -23.81 -0.72
C ASN A 114 4.60 -22.42 -0.14
N ASP A 115 5.68 -21.72 0.19
CA ASP A 115 5.64 -20.32 0.57
C ASP A 115 6.49 -19.47 -0.39
N MET A 116 6.29 -18.16 -0.38
CA MET A 116 7.13 -17.22 -1.12
C MET A 116 7.15 -15.86 -0.45
N LEU A 117 8.30 -15.19 -0.53
CA LEU A 117 8.45 -13.83 -0.05
C LEU A 117 8.42 -12.87 -1.24
N MET A 118 7.49 -11.94 -1.19
CA MET A 118 7.25 -10.93 -2.21
C MET A 118 7.63 -9.56 -1.66
N GLN A 119 8.22 -8.73 -2.52
CA GLN A 119 8.25 -7.29 -2.34
C GLN A 119 7.21 -6.67 -3.26
N GLU A 120 6.31 -5.88 -2.69
CA GLU A 120 5.22 -5.25 -3.41
C GLU A 120 5.28 -3.74 -3.25
N THR A 121 4.80 -3.01 -4.25
CA THR A 121 4.61 -1.56 -4.16
C THR A 121 3.16 -1.20 -4.41
N PHE A 122 2.69 -0.16 -3.71
CA PHE A 122 1.34 0.36 -3.81
C PHE A 122 1.39 1.88 -3.91
N ALA A 123 0.78 2.43 -4.95
CA ALA A 123 0.41 3.84 -5.00
C ALA A 123 -1.07 3.97 -4.62
N VAL A 124 -1.36 4.86 -3.68
CA VAL A 124 -2.72 5.12 -3.19
C VAL A 124 -3.11 6.55 -3.53
N THR A 125 -4.31 6.73 -4.06
CA THR A 125 -4.87 8.05 -4.40
C THR A 125 -6.37 7.99 -4.15
N ASP A 126 -6.93 9.02 -3.52
CA ASP A 126 -8.36 9.10 -3.19
C ASP A 126 -8.91 7.84 -2.51
N ASN A 127 -8.12 7.31 -1.56
CA ASN A 127 -8.46 6.13 -0.77
C ASN A 127 -8.58 4.81 -1.58
N ARG A 128 -7.98 4.77 -2.77
CA ARG A 128 -7.95 3.61 -3.68
C ARG A 128 -6.53 3.35 -4.18
N ILE A 129 -6.24 2.09 -4.50
CA ILE A 129 -4.98 1.70 -5.11
C ILE A 129 -5.01 2.11 -6.58
N SER A 130 -4.12 3.04 -6.97
CA SER A 130 -3.98 3.55 -8.33
C SER A 130 -2.87 2.85 -9.13
N ALA A 131 -1.93 2.20 -8.44
CA ALA A 131 -0.98 1.27 -9.05
C ALA A 131 -0.47 0.27 -8.03
N SER A 132 -0.14 -0.94 -8.49
CA SER A 132 0.66 -1.89 -7.72
C SER A 132 1.67 -2.65 -8.57
N SER A 133 2.75 -3.10 -7.94
CA SER A 133 3.69 -4.05 -8.53
C SER A 133 4.08 -5.12 -7.50
N GLN A 134 4.42 -6.32 -7.97
CA GLN A 134 4.94 -7.39 -7.12
C GLN A 134 6.12 -8.10 -7.80
N ALA A 135 7.12 -8.45 -6.99
CA ALA A 135 8.28 -9.25 -7.39
C ALA A 135 8.69 -10.20 -6.27
N ALA A 136 9.03 -11.44 -6.62
CA ALA A 136 9.56 -12.44 -5.71
C ALA A 136 10.98 -12.06 -5.30
N ILE A 137 11.23 -12.07 -3.99
CA ILE A 137 12.55 -11.78 -3.41
C ILE A 137 13.15 -12.98 -2.69
N ALA A 138 12.34 -14.00 -2.37
CA ALA A 138 12.82 -15.32 -1.92
C ALA A 138 11.79 -16.42 -2.23
N GLU A 139 12.27 -17.64 -2.38
CA GLU A 139 11.45 -18.86 -2.63
C GLU A 139 10.81 -19.43 -1.34
N ASN A 140 10.96 -18.75 -0.21
CA ASN A 140 10.34 -19.12 1.06
C ASN A 140 10.19 -17.89 1.98
N CYS A 141 9.48 -18.05 3.10
CA CYS A 141 9.21 -16.96 4.04
C CYS A 141 10.18 -16.86 5.23
N GLU A 142 11.36 -17.48 5.19
CA GLU A 142 12.31 -17.45 6.33
C GLU A 142 12.80 -16.03 6.67
N GLY A 143 12.86 -15.14 5.68
CA GLY A 143 13.26 -13.73 5.84
C GLY A 143 12.13 -12.78 6.21
N TYR A 144 10.91 -13.29 6.42
CA TYR A 144 9.77 -12.50 6.87
C TYR A 144 9.88 -12.21 8.38
#